data_AF-A0A959NYA1-F1
#
_entry.id   AF-A0A959NYA1-F1
#
_cell.length_a   1.000
_cell.length_b   1.000
_cell.length_c   1.000
_cell.angle_alpha   90.00
_cell.angle_beta   90.00
_cell.angle_gamma   90.00
#
_symmetry.space_group_name_H-M   'P 1'
#
loop_
_entity.id
_entity.type
_entity.pdbx_description
1 polymer ?
#
loop_
_entity_poly.entity_id
_entity_poly.type
_entity_poly.pdbx_seq_one_letter_code
_entity_poly.pdbx_strand_id
1 'polypeptide(L)'
;MVKIMISKSYRYKILVFFALIITVQSYGKVKLPKLISDGMVLQRNTEIRIWGWASVGEEVTIHFIDSEYKTLSDKEGNWSVNLPKLTAGGPFEMQIMGSNSIVLHDVMIGDVWVCSGQSNMELPIKRVSWNYPGEIEKSENKYIRQFLVPDKYNFNKPENDFIEGSWKSANPENTPDFSAVAYFFAKNLYQKNKVPIGLINSALGGSPVESWISADSLRKFPKYFNETEMFKDNSLIEKIEVNDNARQMAWYKLLRQVDEGYKNPKNYWYNENLNDSNWATMKVPGYWADTELGFVNGVVWFRKKINIPSSMVDKPSKLILGRIVDADSAFINGEFVGTIGYQYPPSRFDIPSGLLKEGENTIVVRIINNSGTGGFVLDKQYAIINEDTSINLDGDWKYKLGAEMPEMVSQTFIRWKPIGLYNSMIAPLHNYKIKGAIWYQGESNAGRPNDYQSLFTTMINDWRSKWNIGEFPFLFVQLPNFME
;
A
#
# COMPACT_ATOMS: atom_id res chain seq x y z
N MET A 1 -42.52 56.81 -1.01
CA MET A 1 -41.47 57.84 -1.24
C MET A 1 -40.50 57.82 -0.08
N VAL A 2 -39.27 57.33 -0.26
CA VAL A 2 -38.05 57.94 0.31
C VAL A 2 -36.90 57.61 -0.66
N LYS A 3 -36.61 58.54 -1.58
CA LYS A 3 -35.38 58.51 -2.38
C LYS A 3 -34.26 59.04 -1.47
N ILE A 4 -33.40 58.15 -0.97
CA ILE A 4 -32.21 58.57 -0.23
C ILE A 4 -31.24 59.20 -1.25
N MET A 5 -31.22 60.53 -1.31
CA MET A 5 -30.27 61.32 -2.09
C MET A 5 -28.90 61.29 -1.40
N ILE A 6 -28.06 60.33 -1.78
CA ILE A 6 -26.63 60.36 -1.44
C ILE A 6 -25.98 61.42 -2.34
N SER A 7 -25.42 62.48 -1.75
CA SER A 7 -24.84 63.60 -2.50
C SER A 7 -23.65 63.15 -3.36
N LYS A 8 -23.43 63.83 -4.50
CA LYS A 8 -22.34 63.53 -5.44
C LYS A 8 -20.95 63.55 -4.78
N SER A 9 -20.74 64.28 -3.67
CA SER A 9 -19.43 64.33 -2.99
C SER A 9 -19.13 63.08 -2.13
N TYR A 10 -20.16 62.39 -1.62
CA TYR A 10 -19.99 61.14 -0.88
C TYR A 10 -19.70 59.94 -1.80
N ARG A 11 -20.16 59.98 -3.06
CA ARG A 11 -19.86 58.93 -4.05
C ARG A 11 -18.38 58.85 -4.40
N TYR A 12 -17.68 59.99 -4.53
CA TYR A 12 -16.24 60.00 -4.80
C TYR A 12 -15.41 59.58 -3.58
N LYS A 13 -15.83 59.92 -2.36
CA LYS A 13 -15.14 59.46 -1.13
C LYS A 13 -15.31 57.97 -0.87
N ILE A 14 -16.47 57.39 -1.20
CA ILE A 14 -16.70 55.93 -1.12
C ILE A 14 -15.95 55.18 -2.22
N LEU A 15 -15.83 55.73 -3.43
CA LEU A 15 -15.01 55.16 -4.51
C LEU A 15 -13.51 55.18 -4.20
N VAL A 16 -13.01 56.24 -3.55
CA VAL A 16 -11.61 56.30 -3.09
C VAL A 16 -11.38 55.37 -1.89
N PHE A 17 -12.37 55.20 -1.00
CA PHE A 17 -12.28 54.25 0.12
C PHE A 17 -12.36 52.79 -0.32
N PHE A 18 -13.12 52.47 -1.39
CA PHE A 18 -13.13 51.13 -2.00
C PHE A 18 -11.90 50.84 -2.87
N ALA A 19 -11.28 51.86 -3.48
CA ALA A 19 -9.99 51.72 -4.17
C ALA A 19 -8.81 51.55 -3.18
N LEU A 20 -9.01 51.90 -1.91
CA LEU A 20 -8.08 51.66 -0.80
C LEU A 20 -8.39 50.38 0.00
N ILE A 21 -9.32 49.54 -0.45
CA ILE A 21 -9.35 48.12 -0.06
C ILE A 21 -8.18 47.45 -0.76
N ILE A 22 -7.00 47.73 -0.21
CA ILE A 22 -5.91 46.82 0.06
C ILE A 22 -5.94 45.63 -0.89
N THR A 23 -5.22 45.75 -2.00
CA THR A 23 -4.49 44.62 -2.56
C THR A 23 -3.56 44.13 -1.46
N VAL A 24 -4.07 43.33 -0.53
CA VAL A 24 -3.23 42.45 0.27
C VAL A 24 -2.71 41.47 -0.76
N GLN A 25 -1.55 41.77 -1.35
CA GLN A 25 -0.76 40.72 -1.95
C GLN A 25 -0.49 39.75 -0.82
N SER A 26 -1.29 38.68 -0.76
CA SER A 26 -0.97 37.52 0.04
C SER A 26 0.35 37.00 -0.51
N TYR A 27 1.47 37.42 0.08
CA TYR A 27 2.76 36.84 -0.23
C TYR A 27 2.68 35.35 0.12
N GLY A 28 2.66 34.52 -0.91
CA GLY A 28 2.74 33.08 -0.76
C GLY A 28 4.10 32.75 -0.17
N LYS A 29 4.09 32.15 1.03
CA LYS A 29 5.31 31.62 1.65
C LYS A 29 5.99 30.61 0.72
N VAL A 30 7.31 30.55 0.77
CA VAL A 30 8.10 29.46 0.20
C VAL A 30 7.55 28.14 0.72
N LYS A 31 7.28 27.22 -0.21
CA LYS A 31 6.80 25.85 0.02
C LYS A 31 7.65 24.87 -0.76
N LEU A 32 7.85 23.70 -0.17
CA LEU A 32 8.61 22.62 -0.77
C LEU A 32 7.69 21.45 -1.10
N PRO A 33 8.03 20.66 -2.14
CA PRO A 33 7.38 19.40 -2.41
C PRO A 33 7.63 18.42 -1.27
N LYS A 34 6.74 17.44 -1.07
CA LYS A 34 6.86 16.45 0.04
C LYS A 34 8.17 15.66 0.02
N LEU A 35 8.72 15.41 -1.16
CA LEU A 35 10.01 14.72 -1.33
C LEU A 35 11.21 15.52 -0.80
N ILE A 36 11.10 16.86 -0.79
CA ILE A 36 12.15 17.76 -0.29
C ILE A 36 11.77 18.13 1.15
N SER A 37 12.13 17.23 2.07
CA SER A 37 11.76 17.29 3.48
C SER A 37 12.88 16.72 4.36
N ASP A 38 12.71 16.86 5.68
CA ASP A 38 13.63 16.29 6.67
C ASP A 38 13.89 14.81 6.41
N GLY A 39 15.13 14.38 6.63
CA GLY A 39 15.53 12.99 6.48
C GLY A 39 15.71 12.52 5.03
N MET A 40 15.60 13.39 4.02
CA MET A 40 15.76 12.98 2.62
C MET A 40 17.16 12.46 2.26
N VAL A 41 17.24 11.71 1.16
CA VAL A 41 18.49 11.26 0.55
C VAL A 41 18.58 11.80 -0.88
N LEU A 42 19.50 12.72 -1.15
CA LEU A 42 19.74 13.25 -2.49
C LEU A 42 20.72 12.37 -3.27
N GLN A 43 20.50 12.22 -4.58
CA GLN A 43 21.37 11.39 -5.42
C GLN A 43 22.76 12.00 -5.59
N ARG A 44 23.80 11.24 -5.23
CA ARG A 44 25.21 11.62 -5.41
C ARG A 44 25.66 11.57 -6.88
N ASN A 45 26.80 12.21 -7.15
CA ASN A 45 27.52 12.18 -8.44
C ASN A 45 26.71 12.65 -9.66
N THR A 46 25.65 13.44 -9.43
CA THR A 46 24.85 14.11 -10.45
C THR A 46 24.53 15.52 -9.98
N GLU A 47 24.23 16.41 -10.91
CA GLU A 47 23.61 17.69 -10.59
C GLU A 47 22.25 17.43 -9.95
N ILE A 48 21.97 18.08 -8.81
CA ILE A 48 20.77 17.86 -8.01
C ILE A 48 19.87 19.08 -8.15
N ARG A 49 18.60 18.87 -8.49
CA ARG A 49 17.61 19.94 -8.52
C ARG A 49 16.93 20.03 -7.15
N ILE A 50 16.95 21.22 -6.54
CA ILE A 50 16.05 21.59 -5.44
C ILE A 50 15.01 22.54 -6.01
N TRP A 51 13.74 22.34 -5.68
CA TRP A 51 12.64 23.12 -6.24
C TRP A 51 11.52 23.31 -5.23
N GLY A 52 10.62 24.24 -5.55
CA GLY A 52 9.43 24.50 -4.77
C GLY A 52 8.58 25.59 -5.39
N TRP A 53 7.74 26.17 -4.55
CA TRP A 53 6.84 27.28 -4.91
C TRP A 53 7.07 28.47 -3.98
N ALA A 54 6.87 29.68 -4.48
CA ALA A 54 6.95 30.94 -3.74
C ALA A 54 6.05 31.99 -4.41
N SER A 55 5.96 33.21 -3.87
CA SER A 55 5.29 34.32 -4.57
C SER A 55 6.02 34.63 -5.87
N VAL A 56 5.32 35.08 -6.92
CA VAL A 56 5.93 35.43 -8.22
C VAL A 56 7.02 36.49 -8.07
N GLY A 57 8.21 36.23 -8.61
CA GLY A 57 9.37 37.11 -8.54
C GLY A 57 10.06 37.18 -7.16
N GLU A 58 9.66 36.33 -6.21
CA GLU A 58 10.30 36.22 -4.91
C GLU A 58 11.71 35.63 -5.03
N GLU A 59 12.68 36.27 -4.37
CA GLU A 59 14.03 35.73 -4.26
C GLU A 59 14.07 34.61 -3.21
N VAL A 60 14.59 33.46 -3.62
CA VAL A 60 14.82 32.29 -2.77
C VAL A 60 16.32 32.05 -2.70
N THR A 61 16.85 32.05 -1.49
CA THR A 61 18.25 31.75 -1.16
C THR A 61 18.34 30.39 -0.48
N ILE A 62 19.25 29.53 -0.94
CA ILE A 62 19.52 28.22 -0.33
C ILE A 62 20.96 28.22 0.19
N HIS A 63 21.13 27.94 1.46
CA HIS A 63 22.42 27.57 2.04
C HIS A 63 22.47 26.07 2.20
N PHE A 64 23.46 25.44 1.57
CA PHE A 64 23.68 24.01 1.70
C PHE A 64 25.17 23.70 1.66
N ILE A 65 25.65 23.02 2.71
CA ILE A 65 27.08 22.80 2.94
C ILE A 65 27.80 24.17 2.96
N ASP A 66 28.91 24.33 2.24
CA ASP A 66 29.74 25.54 2.22
C ASP A 66 29.35 26.49 1.07
N SER A 67 28.09 26.46 0.61
CA SER A 67 27.66 27.21 -0.57
C SER A 67 26.29 27.88 -0.41
N GLU A 68 26.18 29.06 -1.01
CA GLU A 68 24.95 29.83 -1.14
C GLU A 68 24.49 29.80 -2.60
N TYR A 69 23.19 29.61 -2.82
CA TYR A 69 22.56 29.62 -4.13
C TYR A 69 21.36 30.55 -4.11
N LYS A 70 21.12 31.29 -5.19
CA LYS A 70 19.98 32.21 -5.32
C LYS A 70 19.21 31.97 -6.61
N THR A 71 17.90 32.11 -6.53
CA THR A 71 17.01 32.10 -7.70
C THR A 71 15.83 33.03 -7.45
N LEU A 72 15.15 33.42 -8.53
CA LEU A 72 13.82 34.01 -8.47
C LEU A 72 12.78 32.93 -8.81
N SER A 73 11.59 33.06 -8.26
CA SER A 73 10.43 32.32 -8.76
C SER A 73 9.92 32.88 -10.08
N ASP A 74 9.39 32.01 -10.92
CA ASP A 74 8.83 32.33 -12.22
C ASP A 74 7.41 32.94 -12.13
N LYS A 75 6.78 33.15 -13.30
CA LYS A 75 5.44 33.77 -13.41
C LYS A 75 4.33 32.87 -12.87
N GLU A 76 4.61 31.58 -12.75
CA GLU A 76 3.74 30.55 -12.21
C GLU A 76 4.04 30.30 -10.72
N GLY A 77 5.05 30.98 -10.15
CA GLY A 77 5.46 30.87 -8.76
C GLY A 77 6.37 29.67 -8.48
N ASN A 78 6.86 28.95 -9.49
CA ASN A 78 7.83 27.88 -9.29
C ASN A 78 9.24 28.45 -9.20
N TRP A 79 10.10 27.82 -8.41
CA TRP A 79 11.52 28.13 -8.38
C TRP A 79 12.34 26.84 -8.36
N SER A 80 13.58 26.92 -8.82
CA SER A 80 14.53 25.82 -8.67
C SER A 80 15.97 26.29 -8.70
N VAL A 81 16.82 25.56 -7.98
CA VAL A 81 18.28 25.71 -7.99
C VAL A 81 18.88 24.35 -8.34
N ASN A 82 19.94 24.36 -9.13
CA ASN A 82 20.76 23.19 -9.35
C ASN A 82 22.01 23.24 -8.46
N LEU A 83 22.15 22.24 -7.61
CA LEU A 83 23.34 22.00 -6.81
C LEU A 83 24.37 21.21 -7.64
N PRO A 84 25.68 21.45 -7.44
CA PRO A 84 26.73 20.72 -8.13
C PRO A 84 26.71 19.24 -7.76
N LYS A 85 27.54 18.45 -8.45
CA LYS A 85 27.72 17.03 -8.14
C LYS A 85 28.33 16.86 -6.75
N LEU A 86 27.60 16.23 -5.84
CA LEU A 86 28.05 15.98 -4.47
C LEU A 86 28.50 14.53 -4.28
N THR A 87 29.49 14.34 -3.42
CA THR A 87 29.92 13.01 -2.95
C THR A 87 29.02 12.51 -1.84
N ALA A 88 28.99 11.18 -1.64
CA ALA A 88 28.20 10.59 -0.56
C ALA A 88 28.62 11.13 0.82
N GLY A 89 27.65 11.37 1.70
CA GLY A 89 27.90 11.94 3.02
C GLY A 89 26.64 12.42 3.74
N GLY A 90 26.85 13.14 4.83
CA GLY A 90 25.82 13.65 5.73
C GLY A 90 25.90 13.05 7.13
N PRO A 91 25.00 13.43 8.05
CA PRO A 91 23.86 14.33 7.81
C PRO A 91 24.29 15.79 7.62
N PHE A 92 23.57 16.51 6.77
CA PHE A 92 23.71 17.96 6.56
C PHE A 92 22.42 18.69 6.92
N GLU A 93 22.51 20.00 7.14
CA GLU A 93 21.37 20.90 7.17
C GLU A 93 21.29 21.70 5.87
N MET A 94 20.07 21.94 5.40
CA MET A 94 19.78 22.81 4.25
C MET A 94 18.85 23.92 4.69
N GLN A 95 19.27 25.17 4.57
CA GLN A 95 18.45 26.33 4.91
C GLN A 95 17.93 26.97 3.63
N ILE A 96 16.63 27.24 3.57
CA ILE A 96 15.94 27.81 2.43
C ILE A 96 15.21 29.06 2.93
N MET A 97 15.58 30.22 2.37
CA MET A 97 15.13 31.53 2.83
C MET A 97 14.46 32.29 1.68
N GLY A 98 13.30 32.85 1.96
CA GLY A 98 12.61 33.85 1.15
C GLY A 98 11.81 34.75 2.09
N SER A 99 10.52 34.91 1.83
CA SER A 99 9.57 35.55 2.76
C SER A 99 9.41 34.80 4.10
N ASN A 100 9.76 33.52 4.13
CA ASN A 100 9.92 32.69 5.32
C ASN A 100 11.23 31.89 5.25
N SER A 101 11.64 31.34 6.39
CA SER A 101 12.78 30.43 6.49
C SER A 101 12.30 29.01 6.74
N ILE A 102 12.91 28.04 6.04
CA ILE A 102 12.73 26.60 6.22
C ILE A 102 14.12 26.00 6.44
N VAL A 103 14.28 25.18 7.47
CA VAL A 103 15.50 24.41 7.70
C VAL A 103 15.15 22.94 7.57
N LEU A 104 15.78 22.27 6.61
CA LEU A 104 15.72 20.82 6.46
C LEU A 104 16.88 20.19 7.21
N HIS A 105 16.57 19.25 8.09
CA HIS A 105 17.53 18.54 8.90
C HIS A 105 17.79 17.14 8.34
N ASP A 106 18.96 16.60 8.70
CA ASP A 106 19.31 15.22 8.41
C ASP A 106 19.30 14.92 6.91
N VAL A 107 19.83 15.81 6.08
CA VAL A 107 19.92 15.60 4.62
C VAL A 107 21.14 14.73 4.31
N MET A 108 20.92 13.59 3.64
CA MET A 108 21.98 12.68 3.21
C MET A 108 22.26 12.80 1.71
N ILE A 109 23.50 12.55 1.30
CA ILE A 109 23.88 12.38 -0.11
C ILE A 109 24.22 10.90 -0.35
N GLY A 110 23.52 10.25 -1.27
CA GLY A 110 23.51 8.79 -1.40
C GLY A 110 23.06 8.25 -2.76
N ASP A 111 22.73 6.96 -2.81
CA ASP A 111 22.11 6.33 -3.98
C ASP A 111 20.59 6.20 -3.75
N VAL A 112 19.80 6.76 -4.67
CA VAL A 112 18.33 6.84 -4.55
C VAL A 112 17.65 5.90 -5.55
N TRP A 113 16.75 5.06 -5.08
CA TRP A 113 16.07 4.05 -5.88
C TRP A 113 14.56 4.21 -5.84
N VAL A 114 13.93 4.21 -7.01
CA VAL A 114 12.47 4.06 -7.12
C VAL A 114 12.14 2.58 -7.02
N CYS A 115 11.33 2.22 -6.04
CA CYS A 115 10.90 0.86 -5.77
C CYS A 115 9.43 0.74 -6.17
N SER A 116 9.14 0.05 -7.27
CA SER A 116 7.79 0.05 -7.85
C SER A 116 7.32 -1.33 -8.32
N GLY A 117 6.05 -1.40 -8.71
CA GLY A 117 5.38 -2.64 -9.11
C GLY A 117 4.13 -2.92 -8.28
N GLN A 118 3.83 -4.21 -8.10
CA GLN A 118 2.60 -4.68 -7.45
C GLN A 118 2.81 -5.09 -5.98
N SER A 119 1.88 -5.91 -5.47
CA SER A 119 1.82 -6.48 -4.12
C SER A 119 3.16 -7.03 -3.58
N ASN A 120 4.02 -7.63 -4.41
CA ASN A 120 5.31 -8.15 -3.96
C ASN A 120 6.33 -7.03 -3.66
N MET A 121 6.30 -5.93 -4.40
CA MET A 121 7.09 -4.74 -4.05
C MET A 121 6.48 -4.01 -2.86
N GLU A 122 5.14 -3.94 -2.78
CA GLU A 122 4.43 -3.30 -1.67
C GLU A 122 4.59 -4.06 -0.34
N LEU A 123 4.82 -5.38 -0.40
CA LEU A 123 4.80 -6.28 0.76
C LEU A 123 5.72 -5.78 1.90
N PRO A 124 5.17 -5.41 3.07
CA PRO A 124 5.95 -4.84 4.14
C PRO A 124 6.72 -5.89 4.96
N ILE A 125 7.83 -5.51 5.59
CA ILE A 125 8.65 -6.38 6.44
C ILE A 125 7.83 -7.09 7.52
N LYS A 126 6.85 -6.41 8.13
CA LYS A 126 5.98 -7.02 9.15
C LYS A 126 5.22 -8.26 8.65
N ARG A 127 4.94 -8.37 7.36
CA ARG A 127 4.27 -9.54 6.77
C ARG A 127 5.22 -10.72 6.52
N VAL A 128 6.53 -10.49 6.53
CA VAL A 128 7.56 -11.53 6.34
C VAL A 128 8.39 -11.79 7.59
N SER A 129 8.19 -11.03 8.67
CA SER A 129 8.99 -11.09 9.91
C SER A 129 9.13 -12.49 10.50
N TRP A 130 8.12 -13.35 10.34
CA TRP A 130 8.16 -14.75 10.75
C TRP A 130 9.30 -15.55 10.12
N ASN A 131 9.61 -15.27 8.85
CA ASN A 131 10.70 -15.94 8.13
C ASN A 131 12.06 -15.25 8.39
N TYR A 132 12.06 -14.10 9.06
CA TYR A 132 13.25 -13.31 9.36
C TYR A 132 13.25 -12.90 10.84
N PRO A 133 13.26 -13.88 11.78
CA PRO A 133 13.19 -13.59 13.20
C PRO A 133 14.38 -12.71 13.65
N GLY A 134 14.11 -11.67 14.43
CA GLY A 134 15.13 -10.73 14.91
C GLY A 134 15.51 -9.63 13.91
N GLU A 135 14.96 -9.63 12.69
CA GLU A 135 15.34 -8.67 11.65
C GLU A 135 14.85 -7.25 11.97
N ILE A 136 13.64 -7.10 12.53
CA ILE A 136 13.08 -5.80 12.90
C ILE A 136 13.84 -5.22 14.10
N GLU A 137 14.12 -6.03 15.12
CA GLU A 137 14.81 -5.61 16.34
C GLU A 137 16.25 -5.14 16.04
N LYS A 138 16.86 -5.67 14.99
CA LYS A 138 18.22 -5.35 14.54
C LYS A 138 18.26 -4.38 13.36
N SER A 139 17.15 -3.75 12.99
CA SER A 139 17.04 -2.96 11.75
C SER A 139 17.60 -1.54 11.84
N GLU A 140 18.07 -1.10 13.02
CA GLU A 140 18.62 0.24 13.25
C GLU A 140 19.74 0.56 12.25
N ASN A 141 19.43 1.44 11.30
CA ASN A 141 20.36 1.93 10.30
C ASN A 141 19.89 3.27 9.73
N LYS A 142 20.35 4.37 10.33
CA LYS A 142 20.03 5.74 9.89
C LYS A 142 20.41 6.09 8.44
N TYR A 143 21.22 5.27 7.78
CA TYR A 143 21.67 5.49 6.40
C TYR A 143 20.78 4.82 5.35
N ILE A 144 19.79 4.01 5.75
CA ILE A 144 18.76 3.48 4.86
C ILE A 144 17.46 4.21 5.18
N ARG A 145 16.83 4.80 4.18
CA ARG A 145 15.62 5.61 4.37
C ARG A 145 14.58 5.34 3.31
N GLN A 146 13.31 5.37 3.70
CA GLN A 146 12.19 5.20 2.80
C GLN A 146 11.29 6.45 2.81
N PHE A 147 10.92 6.92 1.63
CA PHE A 147 9.74 7.73 1.40
C PHE A 147 8.64 6.82 0.84
N LEU A 148 7.54 6.66 1.57
CA LEU A 148 6.37 5.92 1.07
C LEU A 148 5.49 6.87 0.27
N VAL A 149 5.31 6.57 -1.01
CA VAL A 149 4.42 7.32 -1.90
C VAL A 149 2.96 6.97 -1.54
N PRO A 150 2.06 7.95 -1.38
CA PRO A 150 0.65 7.68 -1.10
C PRO A 150 -0.05 6.98 -2.26
N ASP A 151 -0.90 6.01 -1.95
CA ASP A 151 -1.72 5.29 -2.93
C ASP A 151 -2.83 6.17 -3.49
N LYS A 152 -2.51 6.92 -4.54
CA LYS A 152 -3.42 7.85 -5.22
C LYS A 152 -3.41 7.63 -6.72
N TYR A 153 -4.48 8.05 -7.37
CA TYR A 153 -4.60 8.04 -8.81
C TYR A 153 -5.25 9.33 -9.31
N ASN A 154 -4.90 9.73 -10.54
CA ASN A 154 -5.55 10.83 -11.25
C ASN A 154 -5.59 10.52 -12.75
N PHE A 155 -6.78 10.39 -13.34
CA PHE A 155 -6.94 10.12 -14.78
C PHE A 155 -6.87 11.36 -15.67
N ASN A 156 -6.97 12.55 -15.08
CA ASN A 156 -7.08 13.80 -15.81
C ASN A 156 -5.73 14.44 -16.11
N LYS A 157 -4.80 14.45 -15.15
CA LYS A 157 -3.48 15.07 -15.31
C LYS A 157 -2.42 14.49 -14.38
N PRO A 158 -1.13 14.59 -14.74
CA PRO A 158 -0.02 14.38 -13.82
C PRO A 158 -0.08 15.36 -12.64
N GLU A 159 0.23 14.86 -11.44
CA GLU A 159 0.38 15.67 -10.24
C GLU A 159 1.79 16.27 -10.15
N ASN A 160 1.88 17.44 -9.53
CA ASN A 160 3.16 18.15 -9.33
C ASN A 160 3.80 17.86 -7.96
N ASP A 161 3.04 17.31 -7.01
CA ASP A 161 3.48 16.96 -5.66
C ASP A 161 2.59 15.85 -5.07
N PHE A 162 3.02 15.27 -3.94
CA PHE A 162 2.20 14.38 -3.14
C PHE A 162 1.37 15.14 -2.11
N ILE A 163 0.20 14.62 -1.77
CA ILE A 163 -0.65 15.21 -0.72
C ILE A 163 -0.05 15.02 0.68
N GLU A 164 0.70 13.94 0.88
CA GLU A 164 1.33 13.54 2.14
C GLU A 164 2.59 12.69 1.86
N GLY A 165 3.28 12.29 2.94
CA GLY A 165 4.51 11.50 2.88
C GLY A 165 5.65 12.16 3.63
N SER A 166 6.59 11.34 4.10
CA SER A 166 7.80 11.78 4.80
C SER A 166 8.89 10.72 4.66
N TRP A 167 10.14 11.14 4.75
CA TRP A 167 11.26 10.21 4.83
C TRP A 167 11.36 9.61 6.23
N LYS A 168 11.55 8.29 6.29
CA LYS A 168 11.74 7.53 7.53
C LYS A 168 13.05 6.76 7.44
N SER A 169 13.86 6.78 8.50
CA SER A 169 15.03 5.93 8.62
C SER A 169 14.65 4.50 9.02
N ALA A 170 15.46 3.53 8.62
CA ALA A 170 15.31 2.15 9.07
C ALA A 170 15.67 2.06 10.57
N ASN A 171 14.70 1.59 11.35
CA ASN A 171 14.79 1.34 12.79
C ASN A 171 13.64 0.41 13.22
N PRO A 172 13.64 -0.15 14.44
CA PRO A 172 12.61 -1.10 14.85
C PRO A 172 11.17 -0.57 14.80
N GLU A 173 10.99 0.75 14.87
CA GLU A 173 9.67 1.41 14.77
C GLU A 173 9.18 1.51 13.32
N ASN A 174 10.04 1.93 12.39
CA ASN A 174 9.68 2.25 11.00
C ASN A 174 9.84 1.07 10.04
N THR A 175 10.86 0.22 10.24
CA THR A 175 11.17 -0.91 9.35
C THR A 175 10.01 -1.89 9.16
N PRO A 176 9.12 -2.16 10.15
CA PRO A 176 7.93 -2.98 9.93
C PRO A 176 7.11 -2.60 8.70
N ASP A 177 7.07 -1.31 8.35
CA ASP A 177 6.30 -0.75 7.22
C ASP A 177 7.14 -0.48 5.96
N PHE A 178 8.43 -0.86 5.95
CA PHE A 178 9.25 -0.79 4.74
C PHE A 178 8.89 -1.93 3.81
N SER A 179 8.97 -1.69 2.49
CA SER A 179 8.92 -2.77 1.50
C SER A 179 10.01 -3.78 1.81
N ALA A 180 9.63 -5.06 1.94
CA ALA A 180 10.57 -6.11 2.31
C ALA A 180 11.67 -6.27 1.26
N VAL A 181 11.28 -6.27 -0.02
CA VAL A 181 12.21 -6.39 -1.15
C VAL A 181 13.15 -5.18 -1.20
N ALA A 182 12.61 -3.96 -1.09
CA ALA A 182 13.41 -2.75 -1.14
C ALA A 182 14.37 -2.64 0.07
N TYR A 183 13.91 -3.02 1.27
CA TYR A 183 14.73 -3.00 2.48
C TYR A 183 15.91 -3.97 2.38
N PHE A 184 15.68 -5.24 2.00
CA PHE A 184 16.79 -6.20 1.87
C PHE A 184 17.76 -5.81 0.74
N PHE A 185 17.24 -5.25 -0.36
CA PHE A 185 18.05 -4.66 -1.42
C PHE A 185 18.95 -3.53 -0.88
N ALA A 186 18.38 -2.55 -0.16
CA ALA A 186 19.12 -1.44 0.44
C ALA A 186 20.13 -1.91 1.48
N LYS A 187 19.75 -2.88 2.32
CA LYS A 187 20.62 -3.49 3.34
C LYS A 187 21.85 -4.10 2.69
N ASN A 188 21.68 -4.86 1.61
CA ASN A 188 22.79 -5.44 0.86
C ASN A 188 23.69 -4.38 0.22
N LEU A 189 23.11 -3.38 -0.44
CA LEU A 189 23.86 -2.29 -1.06
C LEU A 189 24.66 -1.47 -0.03
N TYR A 190 24.03 -1.11 1.09
CA TYR A 190 24.70 -0.36 2.16
C TYR A 190 25.82 -1.18 2.80
N GLN A 191 25.60 -2.48 3.07
CA GLN A 191 26.63 -3.35 3.63
C GLN A 191 27.88 -3.39 2.74
N LYS A 192 27.70 -3.47 1.42
CA LYS A 192 28.80 -3.55 0.45
C LYS A 192 29.48 -2.20 0.20
N ASN A 193 28.70 -1.14 0.04
CA ASN A 193 29.21 0.13 -0.49
C ASN A 193 29.40 1.21 0.57
N LYS A 194 28.76 1.08 1.74
CA LYS A 194 28.74 2.07 2.83
C LYS A 194 28.29 3.47 2.39
N VAL A 195 27.35 3.52 1.45
CA VAL A 195 26.76 4.75 0.90
C VAL A 195 25.30 4.85 1.36
N PRO A 196 24.81 6.02 1.84
CA PRO A 196 23.41 6.18 2.20
C PRO A 196 22.47 5.76 1.07
N ILE A 197 21.37 5.07 1.39
CA ILE A 197 20.40 4.56 0.43
C ILE A 197 19.04 5.21 0.69
N GLY A 198 18.51 5.88 -0.32
CA GLY A 198 17.14 6.39 -0.34
C GLY A 198 16.23 5.46 -1.15
N LEU A 199 15.10 5.08 -0.58
CA LEU A 199 14.08 4.26 -1.22
C LEU A 199 12.82 5.11 -1.40
N ILE A 200 12.40 5.33 -2.63
CA ILE A 200 11.09 5.92 -2.93
C ILE A 200 10.17 4.74 -3.27
N ASN A 201 9.38 4.30 -2.30
CA ASN A 201 8.45 3.17 -2.49
C ASN A 201 7.16 3.68 -3.13
N SER A 202 6.97 3.35 -4.40
CA SER A 202 5.84 3.71 -5.24
C SER A 202 5.27 2.43 -5.87
N ALA A 203 4.59 1.63 -5.07
CA ALA A 203 4.07 0.31 -5.45
C ALA A 203 2.62 0.15 -5.00
N LEU A 204 1.81 -0.53 -5.80
CA LEU A 204 0.39 -0.77 -5.47
C LEU A 204 -0.05 -2.19 -5.86
N GLY A 205 -0.57 -2.92 -4.89
CA GLY A 205 -1.12 -4.26 -5.00
C GLY A 205 -2.10 -4.44 -6.15
N GLY A 206 -1.85 -5.48 -6.96
CA GLY A 206 -2.69 -5.87 -8.09
C GLY A 206 -2.72 -4.88 -9.27
N SER A 207 -1.94 -3.80 -9.24
CA SER A 207 -1.90 -2.86 -10.35
C SER A 207 -1.28 -3.50 -11.61
N PRO A 208 -1.93 -3.37 -12.78
CA PRO A 208 -1.36 -3.80 -14.05
C PRO A 208 -0.41 -2.73 -14.62
N VAL A 209 0.49 -3.13 -15.51
CA VAL A 209 1.58 -2.26 -16.00
C VAL A 209 1.06 -1.00 -16.71
N GLU A 210 -0.07 -1.09 -17.40
CA GLU A 210 -0.71 0.03 -18.10
C GLU A 210 -1.14 1.19 -17.17
N SER A 211 -1.31 0.95 -15.87
CA SER A 211 -1.56 2.00 -14.87
C SER A 211 -0.37 2.92 -14.64
N TRP A 212 0.84 2.46 -14.99
CA TRP A 212 2.12 3.10 -14.70
C TRP A 212 2.77 3.77 -15.92
N ILE A 213 2.03 3.87 -17.03
CA ILE A 213 2.49 4.48 -18.28
C ILE A 213 1.86 5.86 -18.45
N SER A 214 2.64 6.85 -18.91
CA SER A 214 2.15 8.18 -19.21
C SER A 214 1.11 8.19 -20.33
N ALA A 215 0.25 9.22 -20.34
CA ALA A 215 -0.76 9.36 -21.38
C ALA A 215 -0.17 9.39 -22.80
N ASP A 216 0.97 10.05 -23.00
CA ASP A 216 1.61 10.15 -24.31
C ASP A 216 2.09 8.80 -24.83
N SER A 217 2.69 8.00 -23.95
CA SER A 217 3.19 6.67 -24.29
C SER A 217 2.06 5.65 -24.42
N LEU A 218 0.98 5.78 -23.64
CA LEU A 218 -0.16 4.86 -23.71
C LEU A 218 -0.98 5.02 -25.00
N ARG A 219 -0.92 6.16 -25.70
CA ARG A 219 -1.56 6.33 -27.03
C ARG A 219 -1.14 5.29 -28.07
N LYS A 220 0.03 4.66 -27.89
CA LYS A 220 0.49 3.53 -28.72
C LYS A 220 -0.38 2.28 -28.57
N PHE A 221 -1.21 2.22 -27.54
CA PHE A 221 -2.11 1.11 -27.24
C PHE A 221 -3.57 1.61 -27.14
N PRO A 222 -4.27 1.80 -28.29
CA PRO A 222 -5.59 2.45 -28.33
C PRO A 222 -6.63 1.83 -27.41
N LYS A 223 -6.59 0.50 -27.21
CA LYS A 223 -7.47 -0.21 -26.27
C LYS A 223 -7.41 0.38 -24.86
N TYR A 224 -6.20 0.53 -24.30
CA TYR A 224 -5.99 1.01 -22.93
C TYR A 224 -6.17 2.53 -22.83
N PHE A 225 -5.77 3.25 -23.88
CA PHE A 225 -5.98 4.69 -23.95
C PHE A 225 -7.47 5.03 -23.93
N ASN A 226 -8.29 4.35 -24.75
CA ASN A 226 -9.73 4.56 -24.78
C ASN A 226 -10.42 4.17 -23.47
N GLU A 227 -9.95 3.13 -22.79
CA GLU A 227 -10.43 2.80 -21.44
C GLU A 227 -10.19 3.95 -20.47
N THR A 228 -9.01 4.59 -20.50
CA THR A 228 -8.68 5.72 -19.63
C THR A 228 -9.62 6.90 -19.82
N GLU A 229 -9.99 7.21 -21.07
CA GLU A 229 -10.87 8.35 -21.35
C GLU A 229 -12.22 8.22 -20.63
N MET A 230 -12.72 6.99 -20.42
CA MET A 230 -13.94 6.74 -19.65
C MET A 230 -13.77 7.15 -18.17
N PHE A 231 -12.60 6.88 -17.58
CA PHE A 231 -12.33 7.17 -16.17
C PHE A 231 -11.92 8.62 -15.89
N LYS A 232 -11.89 9.50 -16.90
CA LYS A 232 -11.79 10.95 -16.66
C LYS A 232 -13.08 11.54 -16.12
N ASP A 233 -14.21 10.88 -16.36
CA ASP A 233 -15.52 11.27 -15.82
C ASP A 233 -15.68 10.78 -14.37
N ASN A 234 -15.58 11.72 -13.43
CA ASN A 234 -15.77 11.42 -12.01
C ASN A 234 -17.17 10.87 -11.68
N SER A 235 -18.20 11.20 -12.47
CA SER A 235 -19.55 10.69 -12.25
C SER A 235 -19.68 9.21 -12.60
N LEU A 236 -18.91 8.73 -13.58
CA LEU A 236 -18.80 7.31 -13.89
C LEU A 236 -18.12 6.56 -12.74
N ILE A 237 -17.02 7.10 -12.21
CA ILE A 237 -16.29 6.52 -11.07
C ILE A 237 -17.23 6.39 -9.87
N GLU A 238 -17.90 7.48 -9.47
CA GLU A 238 -18.82 7.50 -8.34
C GLU A 238 -19.95 6.47 -8.53
N LYS A 239 -20.53 6.39 -9.74
CA LYS A 239 -21.57 5.41 -10.05
C LYS A 239 -21.07 3.97 -9.92
N ILE A 240 -19.86 3.67 -10.38
CA ILE A 240 -19.26 2.34 -10.26
C ILE A 240 -19.05 2.00 -8.78
N GLU A 241 -18.44 2.90 -8.02
CA GLU A 241 -18.15 2.69 -6.60
C GLU A 241 -19.44 2.48 -5.78
N VAL A 242 -20.47 3.31 -5.99
CA VAL A 242 -21.76 3.16 -5.32
C VAL A 242 -22.40 1.82 -5.64
N ASN A 243 -22.41 1.41 -6.91
CA ASN A 243 -23.01 0.14 -7.33
C ASN A 243 -22.24 -1.07 -6.79
N ASP A 244 -20.91 -1.05 -6.87
CA ASP A 244 -20.06 -2.14 -6.39
C ASP A 244 -20.16 -2.28 -4.87
N ASN A 245 -20.16 -1.16 -4.13
CA ASN A 245 -20.38 -1.14 -2.69
C ASN A 245 -21.77 -1.67 -2.33
N ALA A 246 -22.82 -1.25 -3.04
CA ALA A 246 -24.18 -1.72 -2.80
C ALA A 246 -24.31 -3.24 -3.05
N ARG A 247 -23.72 -3.77 -4.14
CA ARG A 247 -23.72 -5.21 -4.43
C ARG A 247 -22.98 -6.00 -3.36
N GLN A 248 -21.77 -5.58 -2.97
CA GLN A 248 -20.99 -6.26 -1.93
C GLN A 248 -21.70 -6.25 -0.58
N MET A 249 -22.23 -5.09 -0.16
CA MET A 249 -22.99 -4.98 1.08
C MET A 249 -24.24 -5.87 1.07
N ALA A 250 -24.97 -5.93 -0.06
CA ALA A 250 -26.13 -6.79 -0.19
C ALA A 250 -25.76 -8.27 -0.07
N TRP A 251 -24.66 -8.69 -0.69
CA TRP A 251 -24.16 -10.07 -0.61
C TRP A 251 -23.80 -10.46 0.82
N TYR A 252 -22.97 -9.66 1.53
CA TYR A 252 -22.60 -9.95 2.91
C TYR A 252 -23.77 -9.85 3.89
N LYS A 253 -24.71 -8.94 3.65
CA LYS A 253 -25.94 -8.83 4.45
C LYS A 253 -26.78 -10.10 4.32
N LEU A 254 -26.99 -10.58 3.09
CA LEU A 254 -27.71 -11.82 2.84
C LEU A 254 -26.98 -13.00 3.48
N LEU A 255 -25.67 -13.14 3.26
CA LEU A 255 -24.84 -14.19 3.85
C LEU A 255 -25.05 -14.27 5.37
N ARG A 256 -24.96 -13.14 6.08
CA ARG A 256 -25.16 -13.10 7.54
C ARG A 256 -26.57 -13.53 7.96
N GLN A 257 -27.59 -13.26 7.15
CA GLN A 257 -28.97 -13.66 7.44
C GLN A 257 -29.21 -15.15 7.23
N VAL A 258 -28.57 -15.75 6.22
CA VAL A 258 -28.80 -17.14 5.85
C VAL A 258 -27.85 -18.13 6.51
N ASP A 259 -26.73 -17.66 7.09
CA ASP A 259 -25.76 -18.50 7.80
C ASP A 259 -26.38 -19.20 9.02
N GLU A 260 -26.67 -20.49 8.86
CA GLU A 260 -27.23 -21.38 9.87
C GLU A 260 -26.42 -21.39 11.17
N GLY A 261 -25.09 -21.19 11.08
CA GLY A 261 -24.21 -21.16 12.24
C GLY A 261 -24.45 -19.97 13.18
N TYR A 262 -25.15 -18.94 12.68
CA TYR A 262 -25.55 -17.76 13.44
C TYR A 262 -27.06 -17.63 13.69
N LYS A 263 -27.90 -18.61 13.32
CA LYS A 263 -29.37 -18.47 13.47
C LYS A 263 -29.90 -18.66 14.89
N ASN A 264 -29.22 -19.46 15.71
CA ASN A 264 -29.66 -19.74 17.09
C ASN A 264 -28.70 -19.13 18.12
N PRO A 265 -29.05 -18.00 18.76
CA PRO A 265 -28.19 -17.35 19.76
C PRO A 265 -27.84 -18.19 20.98
N LYS A 266 -28.65 -19.22 21.28
CA LYS A 266 -28.37 -20.14 22.39
C LYS A 266 -27.44 -21.28 21.98
N ASN A 267 -27.19 -21.45 20.69
CA ASN A 267 -26.46 -22.58 20.15
C ASN A 267 -25.76 -22.24 18.83
N TYR A 268 -24.94 -21.19 18.85
CA TYR A 268 -24.10 -20.85 17.72
C TYR A 268 -23.08 -21.96 17.43
N TRP A 269 -22.68 -22.11 16.18
CA TRP A 269 -21.81 -23.23 15.80
C TRP A 269 -20.36 -23.08 16.26
N TYR A 270 -19.97 -21.90 16.78
CA TYR A 270 -18.69 -21.72 17.46
C TYR A 270 -18.70 -22.19 18.91
N ASN A 271 -19.87 -22.41 19.53
CA ASN A 271 -19.97 -22.79 20.94
C ASN A 271 -19.22 -24.11 21.22
N GLU A 272 -18.54 -24.18 22.37
CA GLU A 272 -17.77 -25.34 22.83
C GLU A 272 -18.62 -26.62 22.82
N ASN A 273 -19.80 -26.56 23.44
CA ASN A 273 -20.67 -27.72 23.68
C ASN A 273 -21.66 -28.04 22.54
N LEU A 274 -21.46 -27.50 21.34
CA LEU A 274 -22.31 -27.82 20.18
C LEU A 274 -22.23 -29.33 19.87
N ASN A 275 -23.38 -29.99 19.73
CA ASN A 275 -23.42 -31.34 19.18
C ASN A 275 -23.15 -31.33 17.67
N ASP A 276 -21.97 -31.80 17.28
CA ASP A 276 -21.51 -31.92 15.90
C ASP A 276 -21.42 -33.39 15.43
N SER A 277 -22.12 -34.32 16.08
CA SER A 277 -22.07 -35.75 15.72
C SER A 277 -22.57 -36.05 14.31
N ASN A 278 -23.42 -35.19 13.75
CA ASN A 278 -23.98 -35.30 12.40
C ASN A 278 -23.24 -34.46 11.34
N TRP A 279 -22.09 -33.88 11.68
CA TRP A 279 -21.28 -33.13 10.72
C TRP A 279 -20.47 -34.09 9.87
N ALA A 280 -20.32 -33.77 8.58
CA ALA A 280 -19.43 -34.50 7.68
C ALA A 280 -17.97 -34.27 8.09
N THR A 281 -17.04 -35.07 7.57
CA THR A 281 -15.61 -34.95 7.87
C THR A 281 -14.81 -34.78 6.59
N MET A 282 -13.79 -33.91 6.61
CA MET A 282 -12.82 -33.78 5.52
C MET A 282 -11.40 -33.65 6.05
N LYS A 283 -10.42 -33.88 5.18
CA LYS A 283 -9.00 -33.66 5.48
C LYS A 283 -8.66 -32.18 5.40
N VAL A 284 -7.90 -31.71 6.37
CA VAL A 284 -7.26 -30.39 6.40
C VAL A 284 -5.74 -30.61 6.49
N PRO A 285 -4.92 -29.91 5.68
CA PRO A 285 -5.34 -29.03 4.59
C PRO A 285 -6.03 -29.80 3.45
N GLY A 286 -6.81 -29.08 2.64
CA GLY A 286 -7.67 -29.65 1.62
C GLY A 286 -8.81 -28.71 1.23
N TYR A 287 -9.44 -29.00 0.10
CA TYR A 287 -10.55 -28.21 -0.46
C TYR A 287 -11.87 -28.96 -0.33
N TRP A 288 -12.94 -28.25 0.01
CA TRP A 288 -14.26 -28.90 0.13
C TRP A 288 -14.89 -29.24 -1.22
N ALA A 289 -14.37 -28.68 -2.31
CA ALA A 289 -14.76 -29.08 -3.66
C ALA A 289 -14.44 -30.55 -3.97
N ASP A 290 -13.46 -31.14 -3.27
CA ASP A 290 -13.08 -32.55 -3.39
C ASP A 290 -13.94 -33.48 -2.50
N THR A 291 -14.96 -32.93 -1.83
CA THR A 291 -15.89 -33.64 -0.96
C THR A 291 -17.29 -33.66 -1.57
N GLU A 292 -18.24 -34.31 -0.89
CA GLU A 292 -19.66 -34.27 -1.29
C GLU A 292 -20.27 -32.85 -1.32
N LEU A 293 -19.61 -31.86 -0.70
CA LEU A 293 -20.07 -30.47 -0.75
C LEU A 293 -19.90 -29.84 -2.13
N GLY A 294 -18.91 -30.27 -2.91
CA GLY A 294 -18.66 -29.75 -4.25
C GLY A 294 -18.34 -28.25 -4.31
N PHE A 295 -18.56 -27.64 -5.47
CA PHE A 295 -18.25 -26.23 -5.74
C PHE A 295 -19.31 -25.29 -5.16
N VAL A 296 -19.20 -25.02 -3.86
CA VAL A 296 -20.11 -24.12 -3.13
C VAL A 296 -19.38 -22.85 -2.67
N ASN A 297 -20.00 -21.71 -2.96
CA ASN A 297 -19.66 -20.40 -2.37
C ASN A 297 -20.58 -20.12 -1.18
N GLY A 298 -20.15 -19.26 -0.26
CA GLY A 298 -20.89 -18.92 0.95
C GLY A 298 -20.06 -19.19 2.19
N VAL A 299 -20.62 -19.92 3.17
CA VAL A 299 -19.95 -20.18 4.45
C VAL A 299 -19.88 -21.66 4.76
N VAL A 300 -18.69 -22.13 5.11
CA VAL A 300 -18.45 -23.46 5.66
C VAL A 300 -17.82 -23.34 7.04
N TRP A 301 -18.38 -24.06 7.99
CA TRP A 301 -17.88 -24.13 9.36
C TRP A 301 -17.08 -25.41 9.56
N PHE A 302 -16.00 -25.29 10.32
CA PHE A 302 -15.08 -26.37 10.63
C PHE A 302 -14.89 -26.49 12.14
N ARG A 303 -14.85 -27.72 12.64
CA ARG A 303 -14.65 -28.02 14.06
C ARG A 303 -13.62 -29.13 14.24
N LYS A 304 -12.69 -28.93 15.18
CA LYS A 304 -11.72 -29.95 15.59
C LYS A 304 -11.54 -29.95 17.09
N LYS A 305 -11.55 -31.16 17.66
CA LYS A 305 -11.14 -31.40 19.04
C LYS A 305 -9.66 -31.75 19.08
N ILE A 306 -8.93 -31.16 20.00
CA ILE A 306 -7.51 -31.41 20.24
C ILE A 306 -7.25 -31.57 21.73
N ASN A 307 -6.18 -32.27 22.09
CA ASN A 307 -5.74 -32.37 23.47
C ASN A 307 -4.56 -31.43 23.72
N ILE A 308 -4.70 -30.52 24.68
CA ILE A 308 -3.68 -29.55 25.08
C ILE A 308 -2.94 -30.07 26.33
N PRO A 309 -1.60 -30.16 26.31
CA PRO A 309 -0.84 -30.51 27.50
C PRO A 309 -0.83 -29.34 28.51
N SER A 310 -0.67 -29.64 29.80
CA SER A 310 -0.48 -28.62 30.85
C SER A 310 0.68 -27.66 30.57
N SER A 311 1.69 -28.07 29.79
CA SER A 311 2.82 -27.22 29.39
C SER A 311 2.43 -26.02 28.52
N MET A 312 1.24 -25.99 27.92
CA MET A 312 0.75 -24.87 27.10
C MET A 312 -0.28 -23.98 27.82
N VAL A 313 -0.84 -24.43 28.95
CA VAL A 313 -1.84 -23.66 29.70
C VAL A 313 -1.19 -22.40 30.27
N ASP A 314 -1.87 -21.26 30.12
CA ASP A 314 -1.41 -19.93 30.56
C ASP A 314 -0.04 -19.50 30.02
N LYS A 315 0.43 -20.13 28.93
CA LYS A 315 1.62 -19.70 28.21
C LYS A 315 1.26 -18.98 26.91
N PRO A 316 2.01 -17.93 26.53
CA PRO A 316 1.86 -17.29 25.23
C PRO A 316 1.89 -18.32 24.11
N SER A 317 0.78 -18.41 23.38
CA SER A 317 0.58 -19.39 22.31
C SER A 317 -0.05 -18.70 21.11
N LYS A 318 0.19 -19.24 19.92
CA LYS A 318 -0.40 -18.75 18.67
C LYS A 318 -1.18 -19.86 17.98
N LEU A 319 -2.32 -19.49 17.41
CA LEU A 319 -3.05 -20.32 16.45
C LEU A 319 -2.56 -19.98 15.04
N ILE A 320 -2.05 -20.98 14.33
CA ILE A 320 -1.56 -20.88 12.96
C ILE A 320 -2.53 -21.64 12.06
N LEU A 321 -3.21 -20.93 11.16
CA LEU A 321 -4.18 -21.47 10.21
C LEU A 321 -3.70 -21.34 8.76
N GLY A 322 -2.39 -21.46 8.54
CA GLY A 322 -1.79 -21.47 7.22
C GLY A 322 -2.27 -20.33 6.31
N ARG A 323 -2.82 -20.71 5.15
CA ARG A 323 -3.60 -19.84 4.26
C ARG A 323 -4.97 -20.48 4.06
N ILE A 324 -6.01 -19.70 4.31
CA ILE A 324 -7.39 -20.07 4.04
C ILE A 324 -7.86 -19.29 2.81
N VAL A 325 -8.69 -19.93 1.98
CA VAL A 325 -9.30 -19.25 0.82
C VAL A 325 -10.33 -18.23 1.30
N ASP A 326 -10.23 -17.04 0.74
CA ASP A 326 -10.96 -15.82 1.08
C ASP A 326 -10.87 -15.41 2.55
N ALA A 327 -11.92 -15.54 3.36
CA ALA A 327 -11.94 -14.96 4.70
C ALA A 327 -12.18 -16.01 5.77
N ASP A 328 -11.52 -15.86 6.92
CA ASP A 328 -11.65 -16.76 8.05
C ASP A 328 -12.02 -16.03 9.36
N SER A 329 -12.64 -16.76 10.27
CA SER A 329 -12.82 -16.38 11.68
C SER A 329 -12.55 -17.59 12.54
N ALA A 330 -11.67 -17.42 13.52
CA ALA A 330 -11.21 -18.50 14.39
C ALA A 330 -11.75 -18.34 15.82
N PHE A 331 -12.14 -19.47 16.40
CA PHE A 331 -12.62 -19.55 17.77
C PHE A 331 -11.94 -20.72 18.49
N ILE A 332 -11.68 -20.55 19.78
CA ILE A 332 -11.21 -21.62 20.67
C ILE A 332 -12.15 -21.67 21.87
N ASN A 333 -12.69 -22.85 22.17
CA ASN A 333 -13.61 -23.07 23.29
C ASN A 333 -14.80 -22.11 23.32
N GLY A 334 -15.30 -21.69 22.15
CA GLY A 334 -16.39 -20.72 22.02
C GLY A 334 -15.97 -19.25 22.00
N GLU A 335 -14.74 -18.93 22.35
CA GLU A 335 -14.24 -17.55 22.35
C GLU A 335 -13.61 -17.18 21.02
N PHE A 336 -13.85 -15.95 20.56
CA PHE A 336 -13.27 -15.43 19.32
C PHE A 336 -11.78 -15.12 19.50
N VAL A 337 -10.95 -15.61 18.58
CA VAL A 337 -9.49 -15.47 18.64
C VAL A 337 -8.97 -14.53 17.55
N GLY A 338 -9.61 -14.49 16.39
CA GLY A 338 -9.20 -13.58 15.32
C GLY A 338 -9.89 -13.84 13.99
N THR A 339 -9.60 -12.96 13.02
CA THR A 339 -10.13 -13.04 11.65
C THR A 339 -9.13 -12.49 10.66
N ILE A 340 -9.04 -13.13 9.50
CA ILE A 340 -8.47 -12.55 8.29
C ILE A 340 -9.58 -12.33 7.26
N GLY A 341 -9.68 -11.13 6.70
CA GLY A 341 -10.78 -10.75 5.81
C GLY A 341 -10.62 -11.12 4.32
N TYR A 342 -9.47 -11.65 3.90
CA TYR A 342 -9.19 -12.04 2.51
C TYR A 342 -7.96 -12.97 2.42
N GLN A 343 -7.75 -13.64 1.28
CA GLN A 343 -6.89 -14.84 1.20
C GLN A 343 -5.35 -14.67 1.28
N TYR A 344 -4.83 -13.44 1.43
CA TYR A 344 -3.39 -13.17 1.29
C TYR A 344 -2.61 -12.89 2.58
N PRO A 345 -3.17 -12.26 3.64
CA PRO A 345 -2.49 -12.14 4.92
C PRO A 345 -2.27 -13.51 5.56
N PRO A 346 -1.16 -13.71 6.30
CA PRO A 346 -0.98 -14.91 7.11
C PRO A 346 -2.09 -15.02 8.18
N SER A 347 -2.76 -16.18 8.25
CA SER A 347 -3.77 -16.45 9.29
C SER A 347 -3.09 -16.95 10.56
N ARG A 348 -2.75 -15.99 11.44
CA ARG A 348 -1.98 -16.22 12.67
C ARG A 348 -2.53 -15.33 13.78
N PHE A 349 -2.94 -15.94 14.88
CA PHE A 349 -3.61 -15.23 15.97
C PHE A 349 -2.95 -15.53 17.31
N ASP A 350 -2.74 -14.49 18.12
CA ASP A 350 -2.38 -14.65 19.52
C ASP A 350 -3.55 -15.26 20.28
N ILE A 351 -3.27 -16.31 21.07
CA ILE A 351 -4.27 -16.95 21.92
C ILE A 351 -4.25 -16.24 23.28
N PRO A 352 -5.39 -15.68 23.73
CA PRO A 352 -5.48 -15.06 25.05
C PRO A 352 -5.10 -16.02 26.18
N SER A 353 -4.44 -15.50 27.23
CA SER A 353 -4.15 -16.28 28.45
C SER A 353 -5.45 -16.81 29.07
N GLY A 354 -5.39 -17.99 29.67
CA GLY A 354 -6.56 -18.66 30.27
C GLY A 354 -7.53 -19.32 29.27
N LEU A 355 -7.33 -19.13 27.96
CA LEU A 355 -8.25 -19.69 26.96
C LEU A 355 -8.02 -21.19 26.71
N LEU A 356 -6.76 -21.64 26.72
CA LEU A 356 -6.42 -23.05 26.59
C LEU A 356 -6.57 -23.74 27.95
N LYS A 357 -7.25 -24.88 27.96
CA LYS A 357 -7.44 -25.74 29.14
C LYS A 357 -6.56 -26.97 29.00
N GLU A 358 -6.06 -27.55 30.09
CA GLU A 358 -5.44 -28.88 30.00
C GLU A 358 -6.49 -29.90 29.55
N GLY A 359 -6.12 -30.80 28.64
CA GLY A 359 -7.03 -31.80 28.08
C GLY A 359 -7.75 -31.33 26.82
N GLU A 360 -9.00 -31.75 26.64
CA GLU A 360 -9.77 -31.49 25.41
C GLU A 360 -10.09 -29.99 25.24
N ASN A 361 -9.79 -29.46 24.05
CA ASN A 361 -10.17 -28.13 23.59
C ASN A 361 -10.82 -28.23 22.21
N THR A 362 -11.70 -27.28 21.89
CA THR A 362 -12.37 -27.22 20.59
C THR A 362 -11.89 -26.00 19.81
N ILE A 363 -11.38 -26.23 18.60
CA ILE A 363 -11.11 -25.19 17.61
C ILE A 363 -12.26 -25.14 16.62
N VAL A 364 -12.75 -23.94 16.33
CA VAL A 364 -13.73 -23.69 15.28
C VAL A 364 -13.17 -22.68 14.29
N VAL A 365 -13.31 -22.97 13.00
CA VAL A 365 -12.98 -22.03 11.93
C VAL A 365 -14.19 -21.84 11.05
N ARG A 366 -14.62 -20.60 10.87
CA ARG A 366 -15.66 -20.21 9.93
C ARG A 366 -14.99 -19.62 8.71
N ILE A 367 -15.25 -20.18 7.53
CA ILE A 367 -14.66 -19.71 6.27
C ILE A 367 -15.77 -19.12 5.41
N ILE A 368 -15.57 -17.89 4.92
CA ILE A 368 -16.38 -17.29 3.86
C ILE A 368 -15.62 -17.48 2.55
N ASN A 369 -16.24 -18.14 1.57
CA ASN A 369 -15.74 -18.25 0.20
C ASN A 369 -16.63 -17.44 -0.74
N ASN A 370 -16.08 -16.42 -1.37
CA ASN A 370 -16.79 -15.51 -2.25
C ASN A 370 -16.87 -16.05 -3.68
N SER A 371 -15.84 -16.77 -4.13
CA SER A 371 -15.79 -17.39 -5.45
C SER A 371 -14.79 -18.56 -5.49
N GLY A 372 -14.74 -19.29 -6.61
CA GLY A 372 -13.74 -20.32 -6.83
C GLY A 372 -13.85 -21.52 -5.88
N THR A 373 -12.68 -22.06 -5.50
CA THR A 373 -12.58 -23.28 -4.69
C THR A 373 -12.14 -22.96 -3.28
N GLY A 374 -13.06 -23.07 -2.32
CA GLY A 374 -12.75 -22.78 -0.93
C GLY A 374 -12.12 -23.95 -0.17
N GLY A 375 -11.34 -23.62 0.86
CA GLY A 375 -10.69 -24.60 1.72
C GLY A 375 -9.42 -24.08 2.40
N PHE A 376 -8.60 -25.03 2.82
CA PHE A 376 -7.32 -24.83 3.49
C PHE A 376 -6.20 -25.16 2.49
N VAL A 377 -5.36 -24.18 2.17
CA VAL A 377 -4.31 -24.32 1.16
C VAL A 377 -3.24 -25.33 1.59
N LEU A 378 -2.88 -26.23 0.67
CA LEU A 378 -1.84 -27.23 0.89
C LEU A 378 -0.46 -26.60 1.16
N ASP A 379 0.44 -27.38 1.75
CA ASP A 379 1.83 -26.98 2.07
C ASP A 379 1.94 -25.75 2.98
N LYS A 380 0.91 -25.50 3.80
CA LYS A 380 0.92 -24.51 4.88
C LYS A 380 0.85 -25.21 6.23
N GLN A 381 1.41 -24.56 7.24
CA GLN A 381 1.36 -25.06 8.61
C GLN A 381 0.00 -24.76 9.23
N TYR A 382 -0.61 -25.78 9.84
CA TYR A 382 -1.80 -25.67 10.67
C TYR A 382 -1.47 -26.18 12.06
N ALA A 383 -1.34 -25.30 13.04
CA ALA A 383 -0.82 -25.67 14.37
C ALA A 383 -1.30 -24.72 15.48
N ILE A 384 -1.31 -25.22 16.73
CA ILE A 384 -1.12 -24.37 17.89
C ILE A 384 0.34 -24.47 18.32
N ILE A 385 1.00 -23.34 18.49
CA ILE A 385 2.43 -23.28 18.82
C ILE A 385 2.67 -22.37 20.02
N ASN A 386 3.62 -22.76 20.86
CA ASN A 386 4.30 -21.87 21.81
C ASN A 386 5.83 -22.05 21.65
N GLU A 387 6.63 -21.52 22.57
CA GLU A 387 8.10 -21.59 22.48
C GLU A 387 8.63 -23.04 22.43
N ASP A 388 8.02 -23.96 23.16
CA ASP A 388 8.56 -25.31 23.41
C ASP A 388 7.77 -26.43 22.72
N THR A 389 6.56 -26.15 22.24
CA THR A 389 5.59 -27.17 21.85
C THR A 389 4.80 -26.74 20.62
N SER A 390 4.53 -27.70 19.72
CA SER A 390 3.70 -27.53 18.54
C SER A 390 2.70 -28.67 18.44
N ILE A 391 1.42 -28.34 18.38
CA ILE A 391 0.32 -29.29 18.19
C ILE A 391 -0.16 -29.19 16.74
N ASN A 392 0.02 -30.26 15.98
CA ASN A 392 -0.44 -30.31 14.59
C ASN A 392 -1.98 -30.34 14.52
N LEU A 393 -2.56 -29.53 13.64
CA LEU A 393 -4.00 -29.49 13.38
C LEU A 393 -4.41 -30.24 12.10
N ASP A 394 -3.47 -30.82 11.36
CA ASP A 394 -3.75 -31.60 10.15
C ASP A 394 -4.67 -32.81 10.43
N GLY A 395 -5.21 -33.38 9.35
CA GLY A 395 -6.03 -34.57 9.37
C GLY A 395 -7.52 -34.25 9.40
N ASP A 396 -8.29 -35.05 10.11
CA ASP A 396 -9.75 -34.97 10.07
C ASP A 396 -10.27 -33.74 10.83
N TRP A 397 -11.15 -33.00 10.15
CA TRP A 397 -11.97 -31.94 10.70
C TRP A 397 -13.43 -32.21 10.36
N LYS A 398 -14.31 -31.96 11.33
CA LYS A 398 -15.74 -31.91 11.05
C LYS A 398 -16.06 -30.64 10.30
N TYR A 399 -16.95 -30.71 9.33
CA TYR A 399 -17.41 -29.54 8.61
C TYR A 399 -18.91 -29.57 8.34
N LYS A 400 -19.48 -28.37 8.16
CA LYS A 400 -20.89 -28.20 7.81
C LYS A 400 -21.12 -26.90 7.04
N LEU A 401 -21.94 -26.98 6.00
CA LEU A 401 -22.39 -25.82 5.23
C LEU A 401 -23.26 -24.92 6.14
N GLY A 402 -22.83 -23.67 6.31
CA GLY A 402 -23.59 -22.63 7.01
C GLY A 402 -24.52 -21.86 6.08
N ALA A 403 -24.03 -21.50 4.89
CA ALA A 403 -24.82 -20.83 3.87
C ALA A 403 -24.27 -21.14 2.48
N GLU A 404 -25.16 -21.38 1.53
CA GLU A 404 -24.84 -21.35 0.10
C GLU A 404 -25.18 -19.97 -0.45
N MET A 405 -24.28 -19.44 -1.28
CA MET A 405 -24.41 -18.12 -1.90
C MET A 405 -24.09 -18.18 -3.38
N PRO A 406 -24.67 -17.30 -4.21
CA PRO A 406 -24.16 -17.07 -5.54
C PRO A 406 -22.71 -16.56 -5.48
N GLU A 407 -21.94 -16.81 -6.54
CA GLU A 407 -20.60 -16.25 -6.69
C GLU A 407 -20.65 -14.72 -6.55
N MET A 408 -19.72 -14.16 -5.77
CA MET A 408 -19.61 -12.72 -5.61
C MET A 408 -19.05 -12.10 -6.89
N VAL A 409 -19.83 -11.17 -7.46
CA VAL A 409 -19.36 -10.36 -8.58
C VAL A 409 -18.19 -9.48 -8.10
N SER A 410 -17.03 -9.67 -8.71
CA SER A 410 -15.82 -8.89 -8.40
C SER A 410 -16.07 -7.38 -8.53
N GLN A 411 -15.41 -6.62 -7.66
CA GLN A 411 -15.44 -5.17 -7.75
C GLN A 411 -14.56 -4.64 -8.87
N THR A 412 -14.90 -3.47 -9.36
CA THR A 412 -14.10 -2.71 -10.31
C THR A 412 -13.01 -1.98 -9.56
N PHE A 413 -11.76 -2.39 -9.76
CA PHE A 413 -10.62 -1.68 -9.18
C PHE A 413 -10.30 -0.43 -10.01
N ILE A 414 -10.95 0.69 -9.68
CA ILE A 414 -10.75 1.99 -10.37
C ILE A 414 -9.28 2.37 -10.41
N ARG A 415 -8.57 2.24 -9.29
CA ARG A 415 -7.12 2.55 -9.18
C ARG A 415 -6.21 1.71 -10.10
N TRP A 416 -6.69 0.59 -10.65
CA TRP A 416 -5.94 -0.26 -11.59
C TRP A 416 -6.20 0.11 -13.05
N LYS A 417 -6.98 1.16 -13.30
CA LYS A 417 -7.21 1.63 -14.66
C LYS A 417 -5.95 2.31 -15.21
N PRO A 418 -5.77 2.35 -16.53
CA PRO A 418 -4.53 2.82 -17.11
C PRO A 418 -4.25 4.30 -16.76
N ILE A 419 -2.99 4.72 -16.78
CA ILE A 419 -2.50 6.10 -16.50
C ILE A 419 -2.65 6.61 -15.06
N GLY A 420 -3.70 6.22 -14.33
CA GLY A 420 -4.07 6.83 -13.05
C GLY A 420 -2.92 6.86 -12.03
N LEU A 421 -2.21 5.74 -11.86
CA LEU A 421 -1.10 5.61 -10.91
C LEU A 421 0.15 6.35 -11.39
N TYR A 422 0.46 6.32 -12.69
CA TYR A 422 1.56 7.11 -13.23
C TYR A 422 1.42 8.58 -12.85
N ASN A 423 0.23 9.15 -13.07
CA ASN A 423 -0.02 10.56 -12.85
C ASN A 423 0.17 10.97 -11.38
N SER A 424 -0.21 10.13 -10.42
CA SER A 424 -0.17 10.50 -9.01
C SER A 424 1.01 9.94 -8.23
N MET A 425 1.61 8.81 -8.66
CA MET A 425 2.64 8.08 -7.91
C MET A 425 4.02 8.11 -8.58
N ILE A 426 4.10 8.44 -9.87
CA ILE A 426 5.35 8.48 -10.63
C ILE A 426 5.68 9.90 -11.09
N ALA A 427 4.71 10.62 -11.66
CA ALA A 427 4.98 11.93 -12.24
C ALA A 427 5.56 12.97 -11.26
N PRO A 428 5.15 13.01 -9.97
CA PRO A 428 5.77 13.90 -8.98
C PRO A 428 7.25 13.60 -8.73
N LEU A 429 7.75 12.41 -9.11
CA LEU A 429 9.13 11.98 -8.88
C LEU A 429 10.13 12.50 -9.92
N HIS A 430 9.68 12.97 -11.09
CA HIS A 430 10.57 13.25 -12.22
C HIS A 430 11.64 14.31 -11.94
N ASN A 431 11.35 15.25 -11.02
CA ASN A 431 12.32 16.28 -10.62
C ASN A 431 13.36 15.75 -9.62
N TYR A 432 13.12 14.61 -8.99
CA TYR A 432 14.05 13.96 -8.07
C TYR A 432 15.03 13.09 -8.85
N LYS A 433 16.34 13.35 -8.68
CA LYS A 433 17.38 12.55 -9.33
C LYS A 433 17.50 11.18 -8.65
N ILE A 434 17.65 10.13 -9.46
CA ILE A 434 17.69 8.74 -8.99
C ILE A 434 18.89 8.00 -9.57
N LYS A 435 19.33 6.95 -8.88
CA LYS A 435 20.32 5.98 -9.34
C LYS A 435 19.73 5.00 -10.34
N GLY A 436 18.49 4.59 -10.11
CA GLY A 436 17.77 3.59 -10.92
C GLY A 436 16.42 3.22 -10.33
N ALA A 437 15.77 2.23 -10.94
CA ALA A 437 14.50 1.68 -10.48
C ALA A 437 14.60 0.16 -10.27
N ILE A 438 13.90 -0.33 -9.26
CA ILE A 438 13.63 -1.76 -9.05
C ILE A 438 12.13 -2.00 -9.22
N TRP A 439 11.77 -3.01 -9.99
CA TRP A 439 10.39 -3.34 -10.33
C TRP A 439 10.06 -4.79 -9.95
N TYR A 440 8.95 -5.00 -9.26
CA TYR A 440 8.45 -6.36 -9.03
C TYR A 440 6.96 -6.44 -9.35
N GLN A 441 6.67 -7.13 -10.45
CA GLN A 441 5.31 -7.44 -10.89
C GLN A 441 5.21 -8.89 -11.37
N GLY A 442 4.08 -9.55 -11.09
CA GLY A 442 3.91 -10.96 -11.44
C GLY A 442 2.52 -11.38 -11.94
N GLU A 443 1.42 -10.69 -11.59
CA GLU A 443 0.10 -11.36 -11.61
C GLU A 443 -0.92 -10.71 -12.55
N SER A 444 -1.15 -9.39 -12.44
CA SER A 444 -2.30 -8.74 -13.10
C SER A 444 -2.27 -8.70 -14.62
N ASN A 445 -1.11 -8.96 -15.24
CA ASN A 445 -0.97 -9.06 -16.69
C ASN A 445 -0.65 -10.50 -17.16
N ALA A 446 -0.60 -11.49 -16.27
CA ALA A 446 -0.11 -12.83 -16.59
C ALA A 446 -0.94 -13.53 -17.68
N GLY A 447 -2.25 -13.26 -17.76
CA GLY A 447 -3.11 -13.75 -18.84
C GLY A 447 -2.91 -13.09 -20.21
N ARG A 448 -2.00 -12.11 -20.35
CA ARG A 448 -1.74 -11.36 -21.59
C ARG A 448 -0.23 -11.11 -21.81
N PRO A 449 0.57 -12.17 -22.02
CA PRO A 449 2.04 -12.06 -22.03
C PRO A 449 2.60 -11.14 -23.15
N ASN A 450 2.01 -11.19 -24.35
CA ASN A 450 2.46 -10.34 -25.48
C ASN A 450 2.18 -8.85 -25.24
N ASP A 451 1.00 -8.53 -24.69
CA ASP A 451 0.66 -7.15 -24.29
C ASP A 451 1.61 -6.69 -23.20
N TYR A 452 1.88 -7.55 -22.21
CA TYR A 452 2.77 -7.23 -21.10
C TYR A 452 4.17 -6.87 -21.57
N GLN A 453 4.77 -7.68 -22.47
CA GLN A 453 6.10 -7.39 -23.01
C GLN A 453 6.15 -6.00 -23.67
N SER A 454 5.13 -5.67 -24.47
CA SER A 454 5.06 -4.41 -25.20
C SER A 454 4.82 -3.21 -24.27
N LEU A 455 3.89 -3.35 -23.32
CA LEU A 455 3.57 -2.32 -22.34
C LEU A 455 4.73 -2.07 -21.37
N PHE A 456 5.35 -3.12 -20.85
CA PHE A 456 6.46 -3.01 -19.90
C PHE A 456 7.70 -2.38 -20.55
N THR A 457 8.04 -2.78 -21.77
CA THR A 457 9.09 -2.12 -22.56
C THR A 457 8.77 -0.64 -22.79
N THR A 458 7.50 -0.32 -23.08
CA THR A 458 7.08 1.07 -23.25
C THR A 458 7.18 1.86 -21.95
N MET A 459 6.78 1.30 -20.81
CA MET A 459 6.87 1.92 -19.49
C MET A 459 8.31 2.29 -19.13
N ILE A 460 9.27 1.36 -19.33
CA ILE A 460 10.68 1.60 -19.03
C ILE A 460 11.22 2.79 -19.85
N ASN A 461 10.94 2.79 -21.16
CA ASN A 461 11.38 3.87 -22.05
C ASN A 461 10.68 5.20 -21.74
N ASP A 462 9.40 5.14 -21.38
CA ASP A 462 8.62 6.30 -20.97
C ASP A 462 9.22 6.94 -19.71
N TRP A 463 9.51 6.16 -18.67
CA TRP A 463 10.12 6.67 -17.44
C TRP A 463 11.51 7.26 -17.71
N ARG A 464 12.37 6.58 -18.46
CA ARG A 464 13.69 7.13 -18.82
C ARG A 464 13.59 8.47 -19.54
N SER A 465 12.66 8.57 -20.48
CA SER A 465 12.37 9.82 -21.20
C SER A 465 11.88 10.93 -20.27
N LYS A 466 10.93 10.61 -19.36
CA LYS A 466 10.30 11.60 -18.48
C LYS A 466 11.23 12.08 -17.35
N TRP A 467 12.07 11.20 -16.79
CA TRP A 467 13.13 11.62 -15.85
C TRP A 467 14.24 12.41 -16.55
N ASN A 468 14.52 12.12 -17.82
CA ASN A 468 15.53 12.80 -18.63
C ASN A 468 16.91 12.85 -17.95
N ILE A 469 17.36 11.70 -17.43
CA ILE A 469 18.69 11.51 -16.82
C ILE A 469 19.52 10.43 -17.53
N GLY A 470 19.11 10.05 -18.75
CA GLY A 470 19.70 8.97 -19.52
C GLY A 470 19.16 7.58 -19.14
N GLU A 471 19.87 6.55 -19.60
CA GLU A 471 19.49 5.14 -19.46
C GLU A 471 19.83 4.60 -18.06
N PHE A 472 19.10 5.03 -17.03
CA PHE A 472 19.32 4.51 -15.68
C PHE A 472 18.98 3.00 -15.60
N PRO A 473 19.67 2.23 -14.72
CA PRO A 473 19.38 0.83 -14.48
C PRO A 473 17.92 0.60 -14.08
N PHE A 474 17.27 -0.34 -14.77
CA PHE A 474 15.92 -0.78 -14.47
C PHE A 474 15.98 -2.29 -14.19
N LEU A 475 15.99 -2.65 -12.90
CA LEU A 475 16.09 -4.05 -12.47
C LEU A 475 14.68 -4.56 -12.22
N PHE A 476 14.36 -5.77 -12.68
CA PHE A 476 13.04 -6.34 -12.46
C PHE A 476 13.07 -7.82 -12.14
N VAL A 477 12.07 -8.27 -11.39
CA VAL A 477 11.81 -9.67 -11.09
C VAL A 477 10.37 -9.99 -11.48
N GLN A 478 10.15 -11.19 -12.02
CA GLN A 478 8.84 -11.71 -12.37
C GLN A 478 8.64 -13.06 -11.66
N LEU A 479 7.38 -13.38 -11.35
CA LEU A 479 7.03 -14.69 -10.78
C LEU A 479 7.19 -15.78 -11.86
N PRO A 480 8.04 -16.79 -11.64
CA PRO A 480 8.09 -17.93 -12.55
C PRO A 480 6.80 -18.74 -12.42
N ASN A 481 6.27 -19.22 -13.55
CA ASN A 481 5.22 -20.23 -13.63
C ASN A 481 3.93 -19.89 -12.84
N PHE A 482 3.56 -18.60 -12.74
CA PHE A 482 2.38 -18.18 -11.98
C PHE A 482 1.05 -18.76 -12.51
N MET A 483 0.97 -18.97 -13.83
CA MET A 483 -0.23 -19.49 -14.51
C MET A 483 -0.14 -21.00 -14.80
N GLU A 484 0.92 -21.68 -14.35
CA GLU A 484 1.10 -23.13 -14.57
C GLU A 484 0.42 -23.98 -13.49
#